data_AF-A0A4Y8QXA9-F1
#
_entry.id   AF-A0A4Y8QXA9-F1
#
_cell.length_a   1.000
_cell.length_b   1.000
_cell.length_c   1.000
_cell.angle_alpha   90.00
_cell.angle_beta   90.00
_cell.angle_gamma   90.00
#
_symmetry.space_group_name_H-M   'P 1'
#
loop_
_entity.id
_entity.type
_entity.pdbx_description
1 polymer ?
#
loop_
_entity_poly.entity_id
_entity_poly.type
_entity_poly.pdbx_seq_one_letter_code
_entity_poly.pdbx_strand_id
1 'polypeptide(L)'
;MTEIAQRDDRVYLTSDRELARAWAGLWTPDGEHFGNGSLYQVDAELAALEPDEDLLSLEGVSFQVPRAVVRVVYDAAVRYSEKHLLVLEARLQQHKEAKEAND
;
A
#
# COMPACT_ATOMS: atom_id res chain seq x y z
N MET A 1 10.02 12.75 11.13
CA MET A 1 8.91 11.92 10.64
C MET A 1 8.29 12.67 9.50
N THR A 2 8.42 12.16 8.28
CA THR A 2 7.72 12.72 7.13
C THR A 2 6.25 12.38 7.33
N GLU A 3 5.37 13.38 7.37
CA GLU A 3 3.92 13.17 7.46
C GLU A 3 3.49 12.32 6.27
N ILE A 4 2.90 11.16 6.55
CA ILE A 4 2.19 10.37 5.55
C ILE A 4 0.87 11.14 5.31
N ALA A 5 0.67 11.72 4.13
CA ALA A 5 -0.51 12.51 3.81
C ALA A 5 -1.66 11.60 3.35
N GLN A 6 -1.96 10.57 4.15
CA GLN A 6 -3.12 9.74 3.89
C GLN A 6 -4.38 10.58 4.00
N ARG A 7 -5.20 10.52 2.96
CA ARG A 7 -6.46 11.21 2.85
C ARG A 7 -7.59 10.28 3.29
N ASP A 8 -8.42 10.77 4.20
CA ASP A 8 -9.58 10.03 4.71
C ASP A 8 -10.64 9.76 3.63
N ASP A 9 -10.59 10.45 2.49
CA ASP A 9 -11.52 10.31 1.36
C ASP A 9 -11.01 9.40 0.24
N ARG A 10 -9.89 8.68 0.46
CA ARG A 10 -9.26 7.83 -0.55
C ARG A 10 -9.10 6.39 -0.10
N VAL A 11 -9.13 5.50 -1.08
CA VAL A 11 -8.72 4.11 -0.98
C VAL A 11 -7.38 3.96 -1.70
N TYR A 12 -6.41 3.38 -1.01
CA TYR A 12 -5.07 3.12 -1.52
C TYR A 12 -4.97 1.70 -2.06
N LEU A 13 -4.41 1.55 -3.26
CA LEU A 13 -4.29 0.28 -3.96
C LEU A 13 -2.95 0.20 -4.69
N THR A 14 -2.52 -1.03 -4.97
CA THR A 14 -1.31 -1.28 -5.73
C THR A 14 -1.48 -2.47 -6.66
N SER A 15 -0.77 -2.44 -7.79
CA SER A 15 -0.64 -3.60 -8.68
C SER A 15 0.35 -4.64 -8.16
N ASP A 16 1.18 -4.28 -7.16
CA ASP A 16 2.14 -5.19 -6.52
C ASP A 16 1.50 -5.94 -5.34
N ARG A 17 1.19 -7.22 -5.57
CA ARG A 17 0.60 -8.09 -4.55
C ARG A 17 1.48 -8.26 -3.30
N GLU A 18 2.80 -8.31 -3.45
CA GLU A 18 3.69 -8.49 -2.29
C GLU A 18 3.73 -7.21 -1.45
N LEU A 19 3.69 -6.04 -2.09
CA LEU A 19 3.55 -4.76 -1.39
C LEU A 19 2.21 -4.67 -0.65
N ALA A 20 1.09 -5.00 -1.30
CA ALA A 20 -0.22 -5.03 -0.65
C ALA A 20 -0.24 -6.01 0.55
N ARG A 21 0.37 -7.18 0.39
CA ARG A 21 0.48 -8.17 1.46
C ARG A 21 1.36 -7.68 2.61
N ALA A 22 2.46 -6.98 2.32
CA ALA A 22 3.33 -6.40 3.35
C ALA A 22 2.56 -5.38 4.21
N TRP A 23 1.79 -4.49 3.60
CA TRP A 23 0.89 -3.57 4.31
C TRP A 23 -0.13 -4.29 5.18
N ALA A 24 -0.82 -5.30 4.63
CA ALA A 24 -1.78 -6.09 5.39
C ALA A 24 -1.14 -6.85 6.57
N GLY A 25 0.08 -7.37 6.38
CA GLY A 25 0.82 -8.07 7.43
C GLY A 25 1.41 -7.16 8.51
N LEU A 26 1.52 -5.86 8.24
CA LEU A 26 1.97 -4.82 9.17
C LEU A 26 0.81 -3.99 9.73
N TRP A 27 -0.42 -4.31 9.36
CA TRP A 27 -1.60 -3.68 9.94
C TRP A 27 -1.64 -3.94 11.45
N THR A 28 -1.86 -2.87 12.23
CA THR A 28 -1.91 -2.88 13.70
C THR A 28 -3.16 -2.12 14.16
N PRO A 29 -4.34 -2.75 14.13
CA PRO A 29 -5.59 -2.06 14.48
C PRO A 29 -5.61 -1.59 15.95
N ASP A 30 -4.84 -2.23 16.82
CA ASP A 30 -4.69 -1.91 18.24
C ASP A 30 -3.41 -1.12 18.55
N GLY A 31 -2.54 -0.89 17.56
CA GLY A 31 -1.22 -0.27 17.72
C GLY A 31 -0.17 -1.14 18.43
N GLU A 32 -0.51 -2.37 18.83
CA GLU A 32 0.35 -3.23 19.66
C GLU A 32 0.75 -4.53 18.95
N HIS A 33 -0.10 -5.07 18.08
CA HIS A 33 0.12 -6.38 17.44
C HIS A 33 0.06 -6.29 15.93
N PHE A 34 1.16 -6.67 15.27
CA PHE A 34 1.22 -6.77 13.80
C PHE A 34 0.41 -7.96 13.27
N GLY A 35 -0.25 -7.75 12.14
CA GLY A 35 -0.96 -8.77 11.38
C GLY A 35 -2.47 -8.67 11.54
N ASN A 36 -3.18 -9.64 10.95
CA ASN A 36 -4.65 -9.65 10.84
C ASN A 36 -5.24 -8.61 9.87
N GLY A 37 -4.42 -7.85 9.14
CA GLY A 37 -4.89 -7.18 7.94
C GLY A 37 -5.31 -8.20 6.89
N SER A 38 -6.21 -7.79 6.01
CA SER A 38 -6.73 -8.65 4.94
C SER A 38 -6.17 -8.20 3.59
N LEU A 39 -5.96 -9.16 2.68
CA LEU A 39 -5.54 -8.90 1.32
C LEU A 39 -6.73 -9.06 0.36
N TYR A 40 -7.03 -7.99 -0.37
CA TYR A 40 -8.15 -7.95 -1.31
C TYR A 40 -7.65 -7.80 -2.76
N GLN A 41 -8.36 -8.43 -3.68
CA GLN A 41 -8.43 -7.96 -5.06
C GLN A 41 -9.61 -7.02 -5.19
N VAL A 42 -9.38 -5.86 -5.79
CA VAL A 42 -10.41 -4.84 -6.00
C VAL A 42 -10.48 -4.44 -7.47
N ASP A 43 -11.67 -4.02 -7.88
CA ASP A 43 -11.86 -3.26 -9.11
C ASP A 43 -11.96 -1.77 -8.77
N ALA A 44 -11.37 -0.94 -9.62
CA ALA A 44 -11.48 0.51 -9.57
C ALA A 44 -11.74 1.07 -10.96
N GLU A 45 -12.40 2.23 -11.02
CA GLU A 45 -12.62 2.94 -12.28
C GLU A 45 -11.29 3.52 -12.78
N LEU A 46 -10.86 3.11 -13.98
CA LEU A 46 -9.58 3.55 -14.57
C LEU A 46 -9.47 5.08 -14.65
N ALA A 47 -10.58 5.77 -14.96
CA ALA A 47 -10.62 7.23 -15.05
C ALA A 47 -10.48 7.94 -13.69
N ALA A 48 -10.61 7.21 -12.58
CA ALA A 48 -10.48 7.73 -11.22
C ALA A 48 -9.14 7.33 -10.56
N LEU A 49 -8.26 6.59 -11.26
CA LEU A 49 -6.92 6.28 -10.77
C LEU A 49 -6.08 7.55 -10.78
N GLU A 50 -5.74 8.00 -9.58
CA GLU A 50 -4.73 9.02 -9.37
C GLU A 50 -3.46 8.31 -8.87
N PRO A 51 -2.25 8.71 -9.31
CA PRO A 51 -1.04 8.32 -8.60
C PRO A 51 -1.20 8.63 -7.12
N ASP A 52 -0.81 7.69 -6.27
CA ASP A 52 -0.70 7.99 -4.85
C ASP A 52 0.43 9.03 -4.70
N GLU A 53 0.20 10.10 -3.94
CA GLU A 53 1.15 11.23 -3.81
C GLU A 53 2.09 11.02 -2.62
N ASP A 54 1.81 10.02 -1.77
CA ASP A 54 2.59 9.75 -0.58
C ASP A 54 3.90 9.01 -0.87
N LEU A 55 4.79 9.04 0.13
CA LEU A 55 6.18 8.54 0.20
C LEU A 55 6.44 7.09 -0.29
N LEU A 56 5.40 6.39 -0.71
CA LEU A 56 5.37 4.95 -1.00
C LEU A 56 4.83 4.67 -2.41
N SER A 57 4.60 5.73 -3.17
CA SER A 57 3.94 5.66 -4.45
C SER A 57 4.96 5.70 -5.54
N LEU A 58 5.34 4.52 -5.99
CA LEU A 58 6.07 4.40 -7.24
C LEU A 58 5.07 4.66 -8.36
N GLU A 59 5.44 5.58 -9.26
CA GLU A 59 4.66 5.87 -10.47
C GLU A 59 4.34 4.56 -11.19
N GLY A 60 3.06 4.34 -11.48
CA GLY A 60 2.58 3.13 -12.15
C GLY A 60 2.42 1.88 -11.27
N VAL A 61 2.70 1.95 -9.97
CA VAL A 61 2.56 0.81 -9.04
C VAL A 61 1.53 1.06 -7.94
N SER A 62 1.50 2.26 -7.37
CA SER A 62 0.56 2.62 -6.29
C SER A 62 -0.37 3.73 -6.76
N PHE A 63 -1.65 3.61 -6.39
CA PHE A 63 -2.72 4.48 -6.83
C PHE A 63 -3.65 4.78 -5.66
N GLN A 64 -4.36 5.89 -5.78
CA GLN A 64 -5.46 6.25 -4.91
C GLN A 64 -6.73 6.48 -5.72
N VAL A 65 -7.88 6.08 -5.17
CA VAL A 65 -9.20 6.25 -5.79
C VAL A 65 -10.22 6.65 -4.73
N PRO A 66 -11.31 7.36 -5.08
CA PRO A 66 -12.38 7.67 -4.13
C PRO A 66 -13.19 6.41 -3.74
N ARG A 67 -13.18 5.37 -4.57
CA ARG A 67 -13.94 4.14 -4.35
C ARG A 67 -13.31 2.95 -5.07
N ALA A 68 -13.30 1.80 -4.42
CA ALA A 68 -12.99 0.51 -5.01
C ALA A 68 -14.06 -0.53 -4.64
N VAL A 69 -14.20 -1.59 -5.45
CA VAL A 69 -15.12 -2.69 -5.21
C VAL A 69 -14.32 -3.96 -4.95
N VAL A 70 -14.46 -4.55 -3.77
CA VAL A 70 -13.83 -5.85 -3.47
C VAL A 70 -14.41 -6.92 -4.39
N ARG A 71 -13.52 -7.62 -5.10
CA ARG A 71 -13.85 -8.77 -5.94
C ARG A 71 -13.56 -10.09 -5.25
N VAL A 72 -12.38 -10.17 -4.63
CA VAL A 72 -11.88 -11.39 -3.99
C VAL A 72 -11.20 -11.02 -2.68
N VAL A 73 -11.42 -11.84 -1.65
CA VAL A 73 -10.59 -11.84 -0.44
C VAL A 73 -9.53 -12.92 -0.64
N TYR A 74 -8.28 -12.52 -0.88
CA TYR A 74 -7.18 -13.48 -1.04
C TYR A 74 -6.77 -14.08 0.29
N ASP A 75 -6.62 -13.24 1.32
CA ASP A 75 -6.27 -13.64 2.67
C ASP A 75 -7.11 -12.83 3.65
N ALA A 76 -7.90 -13.49 4.49
CA ALA A 76 -8.70 -12.81 5.51
C ALA A 76 -7.86 -12.30 6.69
N ALA A 77 -6.72 -12.96 6.96
CA ALA A 77 -5.79 -12.59 8.02
C ALA A 77 -4.36 -12.89 7.57
N VAL A 78 -3.66 -11.87 7.09
CA VAL A 78 -2.24 -11.95 6.75
C VAL A 78 -1.45 -12.00 8.06
N ARG A 79 -0.69 -13.08 8.25
CA ARG A 79 0.22 -13.22 9.38
C ARG A 79 1.42 -12.31 9.18
N TYR A 80 1.83 -11.60 10.23
CA TYR A 80 3.08 -10.86 10.22
C TYR A 80 4.29 -11.77 9.92
N SER A 81 5.26 -11.22 9.20
CA SER A 81 6.57 -11.81 8.91
C SER A 81 7.57 -10.68 8.74
N GLU A 82 8.82 -10.89 9.18
CA GLU A 82 9.92 -9.95 8.95
C GLU A 82 10.12 -9.62 7.47
N LYS A 83 9.75 -10.54 6.56
CA LYS A 83 9.78 -10.30 5.12
C LYS A 83 8.96 -9.05 4.72
N HIS A 84 7.87 -8.76 5.43
CA HIS A 84 7.03 -7.60 5.12
C HIS A 84 7.77 -6.28 5.36
N LEU A 85 8.55 -6.17 6.44
CA LEU A 85 9.39 -5.00 6.68
C LEU A 85 10.42 -4.85 5.56
N LEU A 86 11.10 -5.93 5.19
CA LEU A 86 12.09 -5.91 4.11
C LEU A 86 11.48 -5.48 2.76
N VAL A 87 10.25 -5.91 2.47
CA VAL A 87 9.53 -5.47 1.26
C VAL A 87 9.25 -3.97 1.31
N LEU A 88 8.73 -3.45 2.43
CA LEU A 88 8.45 -2.01 2.56
C LEU A 88 9.73 -1.18 2.53
N GLU A 89 10.79 -1.59 3.24
CA GLU A 89 12.08 -0.90 3.25
C GLU A 89 12.71 -0.85 1.86
N ALA A 90 12.70 -1.96 1.13
CA ALA A 90 13.21 -2.00 -0.24
C ALA A 90 12.41 -1.07 -1.17
N ARG A 91 11.08 -1.03 -1.03
CA ARG A 91 10.22 -0.13 -1.81
C ARG A 91 10.42 1.34 -1.45
N LEU A 92 10.56 1.65 -0.16
CA LEU A 92 10.88 3.00 0.33
C LEU A 92 12.23 3.49 -0.20
N GLN A 93 13.24 2.62 -0.21
CA GLN A 93 14.56 2.95 -0.73
C GLN A 93 14.52 3.22 -2.25
N GLN A 94 13.83 2.38 -3.02
CA GLN A 94 13.62 2.61 -4.47
C GLN A 94 12.92 3.94 -4.75
N HIS A 95 11.90 4.28 -3.95
CA HIS A 95 11.19 5.55 -4.10
C HIS A 95 12.11 6.75 -3.81
N LYS A 96 12.89 6.67 -2.73
CA LYS A 96 13.86 7.72 -2.37
C LYS A 96 14.86 7.96 -3.50
N GLU A 97 15.42 6.89 -4.07
CA GLU A 97 16.36 6.96 -5.19
C GLU A 97 15.73 7.56 -6.45
N ALA A 98 14.49 7.17 -6.78
CA ALA A 98 13.78 7.70 -7.94
C ALA A 98 13.47 9.20 -7.80
N LYS A 99 13.14 9.66 -6.59
CA LYS A 99 12.91 11.08 -6.31
C LYS A 99 14.20 11.89 -6.44
N GLU A 100 15.29 11.42 -5.85
CA GLU A 100 16.61 12.06 -5.96
C GLU A 100 17.14 12.12 -7.40
N ALA A 101 16.73 11.19 -8.28
CA ALA A 101 17.13 11.20 -9.69
C ALA A 101 16.32 12.19 -10.57
N ASN A 102 15.14 12.63 -10.10
CA ASN A 102 14.23 13.50 -10.82
C ASN A 102 14.23 14.96 -10.31
N ASP A 103 14.90 15.22 -9.17
CA ASP A 103 15.17 16.57 -8.61
C ASP A 103 16.51 17.14 -9.12
#